data_AF-A0A8T4X539-F1
#
_entry.id   AF-A0A8T4X539-F1
#
_cell.length_a   1.000
_cell.length_b   1.000
_cell.length_c   1.000
_cell.angle_alpha   90.00
_cell.angle_beta   90.00
_cell.angle_gamma   90.00
#
_symmetry.space_group_name_H-M   'P 1'
#
loop_
_entity.id
_entity.type
_entity.pdbx_description
1 polymer ?
#
loop_
_entity_poly.entity_id
_entity_poly.type
_entity_poly.pdbx_seq_one_letter_code
_entity_poly.pdbx_strand_id
1 'polypeptide(L)'
;MEEIDEIKEMINKINIRNSNSKDYQKMKIEELSANMREVMKFQQDIIQRIEDFEIKGIQHDLTNYAKTICKNTTEREILKIQDIYLKKIETEYLK
;
A
#
# COMPACT_ATOMS: atom_id res chain seq x y z
N MET A 1 25.58 -3.43 5.24
CA MET A 1 24.87 -3.33 6.53
C MET A 1 23.74 -2.34 6.38
N GLU A 2 24.02 -1.12 5.91
CA GLU A 2 23.03 -0.07 5.60
C GLU A 2 21.88 -0.52 4.69
N GLU A 3 22.15 -1.16 3.54
CA GLU A 3 21.08 -1.60 2.62
C GLU A 3 20.14 -2.67 3.23
N ILE A 4 20.64 -3.50 4.16
CA ILE A 4 19.80 -4.46 4.88
C ILE A 4 18.89 -3.75 5.87
N ASP A 5 19.42 -2.73 6.55
CA ASP A 5 18.65 -1.92 7.50
C ASP A 5 17.59 -1.08 6.78
N GLU A 6 17.88 -0.59 5.57
CA GLU A 6 16.88 0.03 4.70
C GLU A 6 15.73 -0.93 4.35
N ILE A 7 16.03 -2.17 3.94
CA ILE A 7 14.98 -3.16 3.63
C ILE A 7 14.12 -3.44 4.87
N LYS A 8 14.73 -3.57 6.05
CA LYS A 8 14.00 -3.75 7.31
C LYS A 8 13.12 -2.54 7.64
N GLU A 9 13.60 -1.33 7.40
CA GLU A 9 12.82 -0.11 7.60
C GLU A 9 11.60 -0.07 6.67
N MET A 10 11.77 -0.47 5.40
CA MET A 10 10.64 -0.61 4.47
C MET A 10 9.62 -1.63 4.96
N ILE A 11 10.07 -2.82 5.39
CA ILE A 11 9.20 -3.86 5.96
C ILE A 11 8.43 -3.30 7.16
N ASN A 12 9.09 -2.55 8.03
CA ASN A 12 8.45 -1.93 9.18
C ASN A 12 7.37 -0.91 8.75
N LYS A 13 7.67 -0.06 7.76
CA LYS A 13 6.68 0.89 7.19
C LYS A 13 5.44 0.16 6.64
N ILE A 14 5.63 -0.94 5.91
CA ILE A 14 4.52 -1.76 5.40
C ILE A 14 3.69 -2.34 6.55
N ASN A 15 4.33 -2.88 7.58
CA ASN A 15 3.66 -3.46 8.74
C ASN A 15 2.86 -2.43 9.55
N ILE A 16 3.40 -1.22 9.73
CA ILE A 16 2.70 -0.11 10.38
C ILE A 16 1.45 0.26 9.57
N ARG A 17 1.56 0.34 8.24
CA ARG A 17 0.40 0.61 7.36
C ARG A 17 -0.66 -0.47 7.50
N ASN A 18 -0.27 -1.74 7.48
CA ASN A 18 -1.20 -2.86 7.64
C ASN A 18 -1.94 -2.83 8.99
N SER A 19 -1.29 -2.31 10.04
CA SER A 19 -1.88 -2.21 11.38
C SER A 19 -2.78 -0.97 11.54
N ASN A 20 -2.49 0.10 10.81
CA ASN A 20 -3.23 1.37 10.88
C ASN A 20 -4.37 1.40 9.86
N SER A 21 -5.47 0.71 10.19
CA SER A 21 -6.70 0.77 9.40
C SER A 21 -7.41 2.11 9.57
N LYS A 22 -7.53 2.89 8.49
CA LYS A 22 -8.41 4.07 8.46
C LYS A 22 -9.88 3.64 8.41
N ASP A 23 -10.77 4.46 8.96
CA ASP A 23 -12.22 4.28 8.89
C ASP A 23 -12.77 4.92 7.61
N TYR A 24 -12.57 4.23 6.48
CA TYR A 24 -12.98 4.71 5.15
C TYR A 24 -14.50 4.91 5.02
N GLN A 25 -15.33 4.25 5.84
CA GLN A 25 -16.79 4.37 5.77
C GLN A 25 -17.27 5.80 6.08
N LYS A 26 -16.54 6.51 6.94
CA LYS A 26 -16.84 7.89 7.34
C LYS A 26 -16.35 8.94 6.35
N MET A 27 -15.56 8.54 5.35
CA MET A 27 -14.93 9.46 4.39
C MET A 27 -15.88 9.84 3.25
N LYS A 28 -15.69 11.02 2.70
CA LYS A 28 -16.31 11.49 1.44
C LYS A 28 -15.61 10.86 0.23
N ILE A 29 -16.25 10.93 -0.93
CA ILE A 29 -15.73 10.38 -2.19
C ILE A 29 -14.38 11.01 -2.58
N GLU A 30 -14.20 12.31 -2.36
CA GLU A 30 -12.93 13.00 -2.63
C GLU A 30 -11.82 12.51 -1.71
N GLU A 31 -12.14 12.27 -0.44
CA GLU A 31 -11.20 11.72 0.54
C GLU A 31 -10.84 10.28 0.20
N LEU A 32 -11.80 9.45 -0.19
CA LEU A 32 -11.55 8.07 -0.65
C LEU A 32 -10.65 8.07 -1.90
N SER A 33 -10.88 8.99 -2.84
CA SER A 33 -10.05 9.16 -4.03
C SER A 33 -8.61 9.55 -3.67
N ALA A 34 -8.44 10.47 -2.71
CA ALA A 34 -7.13 10.87 -2.22
C ALA A 34 -6.40 9.71 -1.52
N ASN A 35 -7.11 8.95 -0.68
CA ASN A 35 -6.57 7.77 -0.01
C ASN A 35 -6.17 6.68 -1.03
N MET A 36 -6.97 6.45 -2.08
CA MET A 36 -6.63 5.51 -3.15
C MET A 36 -5.29 5.88 -3.80
N ARG A 37 -5.12 7.15 -4.17
CA ARG A 37 -3.86 7.65 -4.77
C ARG A 37 -2.68 7.51 -3.80
N GLU A 38 -2.90 7.76 -2.52
CA GLU A 38 -1.88 7.59 -1.48
C GLU A 38 -1.41 6.13 -1.39
N VAL A 39 -2.34 5.16 -1.40
CA VAL A 39 -1.99 3.73 -1.37
C VAL A 39 -1.21 3.33 -2.61
N MET A 40 -1.65 3.75 -3.79
CA MET A 40 -0.98 3.44 -5.06
C MET A 40 0.43 4.04 -5.11
N LYS A 41 0.58 5.29 -4.66
CA LYS A 41 1.89 5.94 -4.58
C LYS A 41 2.81 5.22 -3.60
N PHE A 42 2.31 4.88 -2.42
CA PHE A 42 3.07 4.10 -1.44
C PHE A 42 3.55 2.76 -2.02
N GLN A 43 2.66 2.04 -2.72
CA GLN A 43 3.03 0.79 -3.39
C GLN A 43 4.14 1.00 -4.43
N GLN A 44 4.00 2.03 -5.26
CA GLN A 44 4.97 2.36 -6.30
C GLN A 44 6.35 2.70 -5.70
N ASP A 45 6.39 3.57 -4.68
CA ASP A 45 7.63 4.00 -4.03
C ASP A 45 8.39 2.79 -3.44
N ILE A 46 7.67 1.86 -2.79
CA ILE A 46 8.26 0.64 -2.23
C ILE A 46 8.74 -0.32 -3.32
N ILE A 47 7.92 -0.57 -4.35
CA ILE A 47 8.30 -1.49 -5.44
C ILE A 47 9.54 -0.98 -6.18
N GLN A 48 9.61 0.32 -6.46
CA GLN A 48 10.75 0.91 -7.14
C GLN A 48 12.04 0.73 -6.32
N ARG A 49 11.95 0.88 -4.99
CA ARG A 49 13.10 0.64 -4.12
C ARG A 49 13.50 -0.83 -4.03
N ILE A 50 12.53 -1.75 -4.07
CA ILE A 50 12.76 -3.19 -4.13
C ILE A 50 13.48 -3.57 -5.43
N GLU A 51 13.07 -3.01 -6.57
CA GLU A 51 13.71 -3.25 -7.87
C GLU A 51 15.19 -2.80 -7.86
N ASP A 52 15.50 -1.66 -7.23
CA ASP A 52 16.89 -1.23 -7.03
C ASP A 52 17.72 -2.28 -6.26
N PHE A 53 17.15 -2.92 -5.23
CA PHE A 53 17.81 -3.96 -4.45
C PHE A 53 17.93 -5.28 -5.23
N GLU A 54 16.92 -5.66 -6.00
CA GLU A 54 16.93 -6.83 -6.88
C GLU A 54 18.06 -6.73 -7.91
N ILE A 55 18.22 -5.57 -8.56
CA ILE A 55 19.28 -5.32 -9.56
C ILE A 55 20.67 -5.45 -8.94
N LYS A 56 20.85 -5.01 -7.69
CA LYS A 56 22.11 -5.11 -6.96
C LYS A 56 22.37 -6.51 -6.38
N GLY A 57 21.43 -7.44 -6.48
CA GLY A 57 21.53 -8.80 -5.92
C GLY A 57 21.52 -8.84 -4.39
N ILE A 58 20.94 -7.82 -3.73
CA ILE A 58 20.96 -7.69 -2.27
C ILE A 58 19.85 -8.52 -1.65
N GLN A 59 20.21 -9.42 -0.73
CA GLN A 59 19.31 -10.12 0.18
C GLN A 59 18.02 -10.63 -0.51
N HIS A 60 18.18 -11.42 -1.58
CA HIS A 60 17.08 -11.84 -2.46
C HIS A 60 15.81 -12.27 -1.72
N ASP A 61 15.94 -13.12 -0.69
CA ASP A 61 14.80 -13.60 0.09
C ASP A 61 14.09 -12.49 0.86
N LEU A 62 14.85 -11.56 1.44
CA LEU A 62 14.30 -10.43 2.20
C LEU A 62 13.62 -9.42 1.28
N THR A 63 14.21 -9.17 0.12
CA THR A 63 13.67 -8.29 -0.93
C THR A 63 12.38 -8.87 -1.51
N ASN A 64 12.34 -10.18 -1.79
CA ASN A 64 11.13 -10.90 -2.20
C ASN A 64 10.05 -10.84 -1.12
N TYR A 65 10.42 -11.07 0.14
CA TYR A 65 9.49 -10.99 1.27
C TYR A 65 8.86 -9.59 1.36
N ALA A 66 9.68 -8.53 1.30
CA ALA A 66 9.21 -7.14 1.29
C ALA A 66 8.21 -6.87 0.15
N LYS A 67 8.49 -7.39 -1.05
CA LYS A 67 7.62 -7.26 -2.23
C LYS A 67 6.27 -7.91 -2.01
N THR A 68 6.26 -9.14 -1.50
CA THR A 68 5.04 -9.89 -1.22
C THR A 68 4.18 -9.19 -0.17
N ILE A 69 4.76 -8.76 0.95
CA ILE A 69 3.97 -8.10 2.00
C ILE A 69 3.47 -6.72 1.56
N CYS A 70 4.23 -5.98 0.75
CA CYS A 70 3.80 -4.70 0.19
C CYS A 70 2.55 -4.92 -0.65
N LYS A 71 2.62 -5.82 -1.63
CA LYS A 71 1.50 -6.13 -2.53
C LYS A 71 0.25 -6.56 -1.77
N ASN A 72 0.38 -7.51 -0.84
CA ASN A 72 -0.75 -8.02 -0.07
C ASN A 72 -1.41 -6.94 0.79
N THR A 73 -0.59 -6.05 1.38
CA THR A 73 -1.07 -4.96 2.23
C THR A 73 -1.83 -3.92 1.41
N THR A 74 -1.23 -3.46 0.30
CA THR A 74 -1.81 -2.40 -0.52
C THR A 74 -3.03 -2.88 -1.31
N GLU A 75 -3.02 -4.11 -1.84
CA GLU A 75 -4.20 -4.70 -2.50
C GLU A 75 -5.39 -4.79 -1.56
N ARG A 76 -5.18 -5.25 -0.32
CA ARG A 76 -6.25 -5.32 0.68
C ARG A 76 -6.83 -3.95 1.00
N GLU A 77 -5.99 -2.94 1.11
CA GLU A 77 -6.42 -1.57 1.39
C GLU A 77 -7.18 -0.96 0.19
N ILE A 78 -6.67 -1.15 -1.03
CA ILE A 78 -7.31 -0.74 -2.28
C ILE A 78 -8.71 -1.34 -2.38
N LEU A 79 -8.85 -2.64 -2.15
CA LEU A 79 -10.16 -3.32 -2.22
C LEU A 79 -11.16 -2.75 -1.22
N LYS A 80 -10.73 -2.43 0.01
CA LYS A 80 -11.58 -1.77 1.01
C LYS A 80 -12.04 -0.39 0.55
N ILE A 81 -11.14 0.43 0.01
CA ILE A 81 -11.48 1.77 -0.46
C ILE A 81 -12.43 1.67 -1.67
N GLN A 82 -12.16 0.77 -2.62
CA GLN A 82 -12.99 0.57 -3.82
C GLN A 82 -14.42 0.15 -3.47
N ASP A 83 -14.60 -0.83 -2.57
CA ASP A 83 -15.92 -1.29 -2.13
C ASP A 83 -16.77 -0.13 -1.57
N ILE A 84 -16.16 0.70 -0.74
CA ILE A 84 -16.84 1.84 -0.10
C ILE A 84 -17.13 2.94 -1.11
N TYR A 85 -16.16 3.22 -1.98
CA TYR A 85 -16.28 4.23 -3.03
C TYR A 85 -17.44 3.90 -3.99
N LEU A 86 -17.54 2.64 -4.43
CA LEU A 86 -18.63 2.18 -5.31
C LEU A 86 -19.99 2.28 -4.63
N LYS A 87 -20.11 1.82 -3.38
CA LYS A 87 -21.36 1.96 -2.58
C LYS A 87 -21.80 3.43 -2.46
N LYS A 88 -20.86 4.36 -2.29
CA LYS A 88 -21.17 5.78 -2.23
C LYS A 88 -21.63 6.34 -3.56
N ILE A 89 -20.99 5.96 -4.67
CA ILE A 89 -21.47 6.35 -6.00
C ILE A 89 -22.91 5.86 -6.21
N GLU A 90 -23.19 4.60 -5.92
CA GLU A 90 -24.53 4.02 -6.07
C GLU A 90 -25.58 4.76 -5.23
N THR A 91 -25.27 5.04 -3.96
CA THR A 91 -26.23 5.62 -3.01
C THR A 91 -26.41 7.13 -3.14
N GLU A 92 -25.37 7.87 -3.51
CA GLU A 92 -25.34 9.34 -3.52
C GLU A 92 -25.56 9.94 -4.93
N TYR A 93 -25.23 9.22 -6.01
CA TYR A 93 -25.19 9.80 -7.38
C TYR A 93 -26.03 9.06 -8.42
N LEU A 94 -26.27 7.75 -8.26
CA LEU A 94 -26.96 6.91 -9.27
C LEU A 94 -28.39 6.52 -8.87
N LYS A 95 -28.98 7.21 -7.89
CA LYS A 95 -30.38 7.00 -7.48
C LYS A 95 -31.37 7.33 -8.58
#